data_AF-A0A2H5T492-F1
#
_entry.id   AF-A0A2H5T492-F1
#
_cell.length_a   1.000
_cell.length_b   1.000
_cell.length_c   1.000
_cell.angle_alpha   90.00
_cell.angle_beta   90.00
_cell.angle_gamma   90.00
#
_symmetry.space_group_name_H-M   'P 1'
#
loop_
_entity.id
_entity.type
_entity.pdbx_description
1 polymer ?
#
loop_
_entity_poly.entity_id
_entity_poly.type
_entity_poly.pdbx_seq_one_letter_code
_entity_poly.pdbx_strand_id
1 'polypeptide(L)'
;MWDNTALHEQNIVFGDLHRPNIIVTPKGAILVDFELCERYDIDRYPVTMSTEISWPQGANPGALLMQVHDGNWLQVLKHDLNL
;
A
#
# COMPACT_ATOMS: atom_id res chain seq x y z
N MET A 1 -10.87 -10.13 6.71
CA MET A 1 -11.08 -10.58 5.32
C MET A 1 -11.36 -9.34 4.49
N TRP A 2 -10.30 -8.69 4.01
CA TRP A 2 -10.36 -7.54 3.10
C TRP A 2 -9.72 -7.90 1.75
N ASP A 3 -9.77 -9.19 1.38
CA ASP A 3 -8.89 -9.80 0.36
C ASP A 3 -9.47 -9.71 -1.06
N ASN A 4 -10.31 -8.71 -1.34
CA ASN A 4 -11.05 -8.63 -2.60
C ASN A 4 -10.95 -7.24 -3.24
N THR A 5 -9.71 -6.76 -3.40
CA THR A 5 -9.41 -5.58 -4.24
C THR A 5 -9.03 -6.05 -5.65
N ALA A 6 -9.27 -5.22 -6.67
CA ALA A 6 -8.95 -5.56 -8.06
C ALA A 6 -7.46 -5.89 -8.29
N LEU A 7 -6.56 -5.35 -7.47
CA LEU A 7 -5.13 -5.67 -7.50
C LEU A 7 -4.84 -7.03 -6.83
N HIS A 8 -5.41 -7.27 -5.64
CA HIS A 8 -5.17 -8.50 -4.89
C HIS A 8 -5.70 -9.73 -5.64
N GLU A 9 -6.83 -9.60 -6.35
CA GLU A 9 -7.37 -10.63 -7.24
C GLU A 9 -6.41 -11.03 -8.37
N GLN A 10 -5.45 -10.17 -8.72
CA GLN A 10 -4.42 -10.41 -9.74
C GLN A 10 -3.06 -10.77 -9.12
N ASN A 11 -3.00 -11.04 -7.80
CA ASN A 11 -1.74 -11.22 -7.05
C ASN A 11 -0.79 -10.02 -7.15
N ILE A 12 -1.34 -8.81 -7.16
CA ILE A 12 -0.58 -7.55 -7.13
C ILE A 12 -0.84 -6.87 -5.80
N VAL A 13 0.21 -6.30 -5.19
CA VAL A 13 0.17 -5.51 -3.95
C VAL A 13 0.48 -4.06 -4.33
N PHE A 14 -0.30 -3.09 -3.86
CA PHE A 14 -0.05 -1.68 -4.16
C PHE A 14 1.22 -1.16 -3.45
N GLY A 15 1.45 -1.61 -2.21
CA GLY A 15 2.71 -1.46 -1.49
C GLY A 15 2.86 -0.13 -0.76
N ASP A 16 2.20 0.93 -1.24
CA ASP A 16 2.36 2.31 -0.75
C ASP A 16 1.04 3.07 -0.64
N LEU A 17 0.05 2.49 0.05
CA LEU A 17 -1.29 3.07 0.17
C LEU A 17 -1.34 4.11 1.30
N HIS A 18 -1.03 5.37 0.98
CA HIS A 18 -1.12 6.46 1.95
C HIS A 18 -1.57 7.78 1.28
N ARG A 19 -1.88 8.81 2.10
CA ARG A 19 -2.51 10.07 1.65
C ARG A 19 -1.88 10.71 0.39
N PRO A 20 -0.54 10.81 0.25
CA PRO A 20 0.12 11.33 -0.95
C PRO A 20 -0.25 10.61 -2.24
N ASN A 21 -0.53 9.31 -2.16
CA ASN A 21 -0.81 8.43 -3.30
C ASN A 21 -2.32 8.30 -3.59
N ILE A 22 -3.12 9.26 -3.09
CA ILE A 22 -4.57 9.29 -3.26
C ILE A 22 -5.00 10.68 -3.73
N ILE A 23 -5.65 10.74 -4.89
CA ILE A 23 -6.31 11.95 -5.39
C ILE A 23 -7.81 11.87 -5.12
N VAL A 24 -8.33 12.85 -4.39
CA VAL A 24 -9.78 13.00 -4.18
C VAL A 24 -10.38 13.81 -5.32
N THR A 25 -11.39 13.25 -5.95
CA THR A 25 -12.16 13.86 -7.04
C THR A 25 -13.64 13.98 -6.64
N PRO A 26 -14.45 14.78 -7.37
CA PRO A 26 -15.89 14.81 -7.14
C PRO A 26 -16.61 13.46 -7.32
N LYS A 27 -15.97 12.48 -7.98
CA LYS A 27 -16.54 11.15 -8.24
C LYS A 27 -16.05 10.08 -7.26
N GLY A 28 -15.16 10.42 -6.33
CA GLY A 28 -14.52 9.48 -5.42
C GLY A 28 -13.01 9.66 -5.37
N ALA A 29 -12.32 8.66 -4.83
CA ALA A 29 -10.85 8.64 -4.71
C ALA A 29 -10.21 7.82 -5.82
N ILE A 30 -9.03 8.22 -6.26
CA ILE A 30 -8.21 7.54 -7.26
C ILE A 30 -6.84 7.28 -6.65
N LEU A 31 -6.35 6.04 -6.76
CA LEU A 31 -4.96 5.71 -6.41
C LEU A 31 -4.03 6.19 -7.52
N VAL A 32 -2.91 6.80 -7.14
CA VAL A 32 -1.86 7.27 -8.03
C VAL A 32 -0.50 6.84 -7.50
N ASP A 33 0.53 6.92 -8.34
CA ASP A 33 1.88 6.40 -8.05
C ASP A 33 1.88 4.87 -7.85
N PHE A 34 2.29 4.15 -8.90
CA PHE A 34 2.29 2.69 -8.97
C PHE A 34 3.71 2.12 -8.94
N GLU A 35 4.73 2.89 -8.57
CA GLU A 35 6.12 2.43 -8.62
C GLU A 35 6.43 1.27 -7.66
N LEU A 36 5.66 1.14 -6.57
CA LEU A 36 5.76 0.01 -5.63
C LEU A 36 4.65 -1.04 -5.81
N CYS A 37 3.84 -0.90 -6.86
CA CYS A 37 2.71 -1.75 -7.13
C CYS A 37 3.13 -2.99 -7.93
N GLU A 38 3.50 -4.06 -7.25
CA GLU A 38 4.16 -5.24 -7.84
C GLU A 38 3.62 -6.57 -7.31
N ARG A 39 4.19 -7.70 -7.73
CA ARG A 39 3.62 -9.04 -7.49
C ARG A 39 3.76 -9.48 -6.02
N TYR A 40 2.65 -9.98 -5.49
CA TYR A 40 2.54 -10.59 -4.16
C TYR A 40 3.54 -11.75 -3.99
N ASP A 41 4.24 -11.76 -2.85
CA ASP A 41 5.16 -12.82 -2.40
C ASP A 41 6.30 -13.13 -3.40
N ILE A 42 6.59 -12.21 -4.31
CA ILE A 42 7.64 -12.34 -5.32
C ILE A 42 8.53 -11.11 -5.31
N ASP A 43 7.93 -9.93 -5.52
CA ASP A 43 8.65 -8.68 -5.58
C ASP A 43 8.86 -8.09 -4.19
N ARG A 44 9.82 -7.18 -4.06
CA ARG A 44 10.30 -6.67 -2.77
C ARG A 44 10.26 -5.15 -2.75
N TYR A 45 10.09 -4.60 -1.55
CA TYR A 45 10.33 -3.19 -1.34
C TYR A 45 11.78 -2.80 -1.68
N PRO A 46 12.02 -1.57 -2.18
CA PRO A 46 13.37 -1.06 -2.38
C PRO A 46 14.21 -1.11 -1.10
N VAL A 47 15.52 -1.25 -1.24
CA VAL A 47 16.43 -1.17 -0.10
C VAL A 47 16.63 0.28 0.41
N THR A 48 16.18 1.26 -0.36
CA THR A 48 16.33 2.71 -0.11
C THR A 48 15.02 3.38 0.30
N MET A 49 14.16 2.68 1.06
CA MET A 49 12.90 3.26 1.56
C MET A 49 13.17 4.45 2.50
N SER A 50 12.25 5.42 2.50
CA SER A 50 12.32 6.58 3.40
C SER A 50 12.25 6.15 4.87
N THR A 51 13.12 6.72 5.71
CA THR A 51 13.10 6.55 7.17
C THR A 51 12.14 7.50 7.88
N GLU A 52 11.55 8.46 7.16
CA GLU A 52 10.62 9.45 7.71
C GLU A 52 9.17 8.96 7.68
N ILE A 53 8.90 7.88 6.94
CA ILE A 53 7.59 7.26 6.81
C ILE A 53 7.47 6.12 7.82
N SER A 54 6.37 6.10 8.57
CA SER A 54 6.02 4.96 9.43
C SER A 54 5.38 3.87 8.58
N TRP A 55 6.23 3.07 7.93
CA TRP A 55 5.79 1.98 7.07
C TRP A 55 4.99 0.91 7.85
N PRO A 56 4.07 0.20 7.18
CA PRO A 56 3.38 -0.95 7.74
C PRO A 56 4.31 -1.96 8.40
N GLN A 57 3.85 -2.60 9.47
CA GLN A 57 4.57 -3.72 10.06
C GLN A 57 4.87 -4.78 8.99
N GLY A 58 6.15 -5.15 8.86
CA GLY A 58 6.63 -6.11 7.86
C GLY A 58 7.16 -5.48 6.57
N ALA A 59 6.72 -4.27 6.23
CA ALA A 59 7.19 -3.50 5.07
C ALA A 59 8.53 -2.80 5.38
N ASN A 60 9.60 -3.59 5.41
CA ASN A 60 10.97 -3.11 5.64
C ASN A 60 11.76 -3.09 4.32
N PRO A 61 12.90 -2.37 4.27
CA PRO A 61 13.80 -2.41 3.12
C PRO A 61 14.14 -3.84 2.68
N GLY A 62 13.83 -4.19 1.42
CA GLY A 62 14.08 -5.52 0.86
C GLY A 62 13.11 -6.63 1.31
N ALA A 63 12.10 -6.34 2.13
CA ALA A 63 11.05 -7.29 2.48
C ALA A 63 10.14 -7.59 1.28
N LEU A 64 9.54 -8.78 1.27
CA LEU A 64 8.57 -9.17 0.25
C LEU A 64 7.32 -8.29 0.32
N LEU A 65 6.73 -7.99 -0.82
CA LEU A 65 5.42 -7.34 -0.90
C LEU A 65 4.33 -8.35 -0.55
N MET A 66 3.65 -8.12 0.57
CA MET A 66 2.58 -8.96 1.10
C MET A 66 1.25 -8.20 1.05
N GLN A 67 0.15 -8.86 0.68
CA GLN A 67 -1.19 -8.23 0.63
C GLN A 67 -1.61 -7.60 1.97
N VAL A 68 -1.14 -8.15 3.10
CA VAL A 68 -1.38 -7.59 4.44
C VAL A 68 -0.83 -6.17 4.59
N HIS A 69 0.19 -5.78 3.82
CA HIS A 69 0.76 -4.44 3.88
C HIS A 69 -0.23 -3.37 3.40
N ASP A 70 -0.98 -3.62 2.33
CA ASP A 70 -2.05 -2.71 1.87
C ASP A 70 -3.17 -2.59 2.93
N GLY A 71 -3.50 -3.71 3.58
CA GLY A 71 -4.46 -3.73 4.68
C GLY A 71 -4.00 -2.87 5.87
N ASN A 72 -2.73 -2.98 6.25
CA ASN A 72 -2.12 -2.18 7.31
C ASN A 72 -2.08 -0.70 6.94
N TRP A 73 -1.70 -0.38 5.71
CA TRP A 73 -1.74 0.97 5.17
C TRP A 73 -3.14 1.57 5.23
N LEU A 74 -4.17 0.79 4.87
CA LEU A 74 -5.56 1.22 4.99
C LEU A 74 -5.95 1.53 6.46
N GLN A 75 -5.43 0.79 7.43
CA GLN A 75 -5.65 1.12 8.85
C GLN A 75 -4.97 2.43 9.24
N VAL A 76 -3.74 2.66 8.79
CA VAL A 76 -3.04 3.95 9.00
C VAL A 76 -3.86 5.10 8.41
N LEU A 77 -4.33 4.94 7.18
CA LEU A 77 -5.14 5.96 6.51
C LEU A 77 -6.46 6.23 7.25
N LYS A 78 -7.15 5.19 7.71
CA LYS A 78 -8.38 5.33 8.51
C LYS A 78 -8.12 6.08 9.81
N HIS A 79 -7.07 5.67 10.53
CA HIS A 79 -6.64 6.37 11.74
C HIS A 79 -6.37 7.85 11.49
N ASP A 80 -5.59 8.17 10.45
CA ASP A 80 -5.28 9.56 10.12
C ASP A 80 -6.53 10.38 9.78
N LEU A 81 -7.53 9.75 9.16
CA LEU A 81 -8.79 10.38 8.77
C LEU A 81 -9.84 10.40 9.89
N ASN A 82 -9.54 9.81 11.05
CA ASN A 82 -10.48 9.57 12.15
C ASN A 82 -11.72 8.75 11.71
N LEU A 83 -11.49 7.70 10.93
CA LEU A 83 -12.49 6.73 10.42
C LEU A 83 -12.44 5.39 11.16
#